data_AF-A0A973B407-F1
#
_entry.id   AF-A0A973B407-F1
#
_cell.length_a   1.000
_cell.length_b   1.000
_cell.length_c   1.000
_cell.angle_alpha   90.00
_cell.angle_beta   90.00
_cell.angle_gamma   90.00
#
_symmetry.space_group_name_H-M   'P 1'
#
loop_
_entity.id
_entity.type
_entity.pdbx_description
1 polymer ?
#
loop_
_entity_poly.entity_id
_entity_poly.type
_entity_poly.pdbx_seq_one_letter_code
_entity_poly.pdbx_strand_id
1 'polypeptide(L)'
;GMECIIYMGAIDIERQAPNVARMKMLGATVVAAQSGSKTLKDATNEAMRHWINHPVDTHYIIGSVVGPHPYPDMVAKFQSIISEEIKWQLQEKEGRDYPDYILACVGGGSNAAGAFYHYLDEPRTALIAAEAAGQGISTGHSAATTFLGKPGVLHGSKSLLMQTEDGQVIEPYSISAGLDYPGIGPLHAHLATSGRAKFFDITDDEALEAALECSMLEGIIPALETAHALAVFGKLGAKPDEISVVNLSGRGDKDLAAYQKALKLND
;
A
#
# COMPACT_ATOMS: atom_id res chain seq x y z
N GLY A 1 15.15 1.64 -25.72
CA GLY A 1 14.08 1.33 -24.76
C GLY A 1 14.15 -0.15 -24.43
N MET A 2 13.66 -0.55 -23.27
CA MET A 2 13.49 -1.96 -22.90
C MET A 2 12.07 -2.39 -23.25
N GLU A 3 11.87 -3.63 -23.68
CA GLU A 3 10.54 -4.21 -23.76
C GLU A 3 9.93 -4.28 -22.36
N CYS A 4 8.63 -3.96 -22.25
CA CYS A 4 7.94 -3.94 -20.97
C CYS A 4 6.62 -4.72 -21.07
N ILE A 5 6.53 -5.78 -20.27
CA ILE A 5 5.34 -6.63 -20.15
C ILE A 5 4.79 -6.44 -18.73
N ILE A 6 3.53 -6.05 -18.64
CA ILE A 6 2.84 -5.76 -17.38
C ILE A 6 1.70 -6.76 -17.23
N TYR A 7 1.78 -7.58 -16.19
CA TYR A 7 0.69 -8.45 -15.78
C TYR A 7 -0.25 -7.70 -14.84
N MET A 8 -1.55 -7.77 -15.10
CA MET A 8 -2.57 -7.06 -14.32
C MET A 8 -3.82 -7.92 -14.16
N GLY A 9 -4.44 -7.90 -12.99
CA GLY A 9 -5.69 -8.63 -12.74
C GLY A 9 -6.78 -8.18 -13.71
N ALA A 10 -7.58 -9.11 -14.25
CA ALA A 10 -8.63 -8.75 -15.21
C ALA A 10 -9.66 -7.77 -14.61
N ILE A 11 -9.98 -7.89 -13.33
CA ILE A 11 -10.88 -6.95 -12.62
C ILE A 11 -10.20 -5.58 -12.48
N ASP A 12 -8.90 -5.56 -12.18
CA ASP A 12 -8.14 -4.31 -12.03
C ASP A 12 -7.99 -3.56 -13.36
N ILE A 13 -7.87 -4.28 -14.49
CA ILE A 13 -7.83 -3.67 -15.83
C ILE A 13 -9.08 -2.82 -16.09
N GLU A 14 -10.26 -3.30 -15.65
CA GLU A 14 -11.52 -2.55 -15.77
C GLU A 14 -11.56 -1.37 -14.80
N ARG A 15 -11.25 -1.59 -13.52
CA ARG A 15 -11.30 -0.57 -12.46
C ARG A 15 -10.29 0.56 -12.69
N GLN A 16 -9.14 0.27 -13.29
CA GLN A 16 -8.00 1.17 -13.47
C GLN A 16 -7.74 1.46 -14.95
N ALA A 17 -8.80 1.48 -15.77
CA ALA A 17 -8.72 1.70 -17.22
C ALA A 17 -7.86 2.90 -17.66
N PRO A 18 -7.86 4.06 -16.97
CA PRO A 18 -6.97 5.18 -17.33
C PRO A 18 -5.48 4.80 -17.27
N ASN A 19 -5.06 3.97 -16.31
CA ASN A 19 -3.68 3.52 -16.19
C ASN A 19 -3.33 2.50 -17.29
N VAL A 20 -4.26 1.61 -17.64
CA VAL A 20 -4.08 0.66 -18.75
C VAL A 20 -3.87 1.40 -20.08
N ALA A 21 -4.66 2.45 -20.34
CA ALA A 21 -4.48 3.28 -21.52
C ALA A 21 -3.10 3.94 -21.55
N ARG A 22 -2.65 4.53 -20.43
CA ARG A 22 -1.31 5.13 -20.31
C ARG A 22 -0.19 4.13 -20.58
N MET A 23 -0.27 2.93 -20.00
CA MET A 23 0.72 1.87 -20.21
C MET A 23 0.86 1.49 -21.69
N LYS A 24 -0.27 1.30 -22.38
CA LYS A 24 -0.29 1.01 -23.82
C LYS A 24 0.24 2.18 -24.67
N MET A 25 -0.11 3.42 -24.33
CA MET A 25 0.43 4.61 -25.00
C MET A 25 1.95 4.73 -24.88
N LEU A 26 2.53 4.25 -23.76
CA LEU A 26 3.97 4.21 -23.54
C LEU A 26 4.67 3.02 -24.23
N GLY A 27 3.91 2.18 -24.94
CA GLY A 27 4.44 1.02 -25.68
C GLY A 27 4.57 -0.27 -24.86
N ALA A 28 4.00 -0.32 -23.64
CA ALA A 28 4.01 -1.54 -22.84
C ALA A 28 2.91 -2.52 -23.28
N THR A 29 3.22 -3.82 -23.17
CA THR A 29 2.24 -4.90 -23.35
C THR A 29 1.54 -5.16 -22.02
N VAL A 30 0.21 -5.05 -21.99
CA VAL A 30 -0.58 -5.36 -20.78
C VAL A 30 -1.27 -6.73 -20.96
N VAL A 31 -0.95 -7.67 -20.08
CA VAL A 31 -1.45 -9.04 -20.09
C VAL A 31 -2.40 -9.25 -18.91
N ALA A 32 -3.63 -9.67 -19.20
CA ALA A 32 -4.64 -9.92 -18.18
C ALA A 32 -4.40 -11.25 -17.44
N ALA A 33 -4.29 -11.20 -16.12
CA ALA A 33 -4.34 -12.38 -15.27
C ALA A 33 -5.80 -12.83 -15.10
N GLN A 34 -6.13 -13.96 -15.70
CA GLN A 34 -7.50 -14.51 -15.77
C GLN A 34 -7.79 -15.59 -14.71
N SER A 35 -6.75 -16.12 -14.07
CA SER A 35 -6.87 -17.13 -13.02
C SER A 35 -7.23 -16.52 -11.66
N GLY A 36 -7.81 -17.33 -10.78
CA GLY A 36 -8.03 -16.95 -9.38
C GLY A 36 -9.04 -15.82 -9.20
N SER A 37 -8.71 -14.89 -8.29
CA SER A 37 -9.51 -13.71 -7.97
C SER A 37 -9.41 -12.63 -9.05
N LYS A 38 -8.46 -12.77 -9.99
CA LYS A 38 -8.22 -11.82 -11.09
C LYS A 38 -7.84 -10.42 -10.60
N THR A 39 -7.10 -10.39 -9.50
CA THR A 39 -6.58 -9.18 -8.84
C THR A 39 -5.05 -9.20 -8.74
N LEU A 40 -4.45 -8.30 -7.96
CA LEU A 40 -3.00 -8.13 -7.78
C LEU A 40 -2.24 -9.43 -7.45
N LYS A 41 -2.81 -10.31 -6.61
CA LYS A 41 -2.19 -11.60 -6.25
C LYS A 41 -1.96 -12.46 -7.50
N ASP A 42 -2.96 -12.57 -8.38
CA ASP A 42 -2.85 -13.41 -9.58
C ASP A 42 -1.93 -12.78 -10.62
N ALA A 43 -1.93 -11.45 -10.76
CA ALA A 43 -0.96 -10.74 -11.59
C ALA A 43 0.48 -11.01 -11.14
N THR A 44 0.74 -11.05 -9.82
CA THR A 44 2.04 -11.38 -9.25
C THR A 44 2.45 -12.81 -9.58
N ASN A 45 1.52 -13.77 -9.47
CA ASN A 45 1.77 -15.16 -9.84
C ASN A 45 2.16 -15.30 -11.32
N GLU A 46 1.44 -14.64 -12.22
CA GLU A 46 1.76 -14.66 -13.66
C GLU A 46 3.11 -14.01 -13.97
N ALA A 47 3.42 -12.87 -13.34
CA ALA A 47 4.71 -12.21 -13.50
C ALA A 47 5.88 -13.08 -13.01
N MET A 48 5.74 -13.73 -11.85
CA MET A 48 6.75 -14.65 -11.34
C MET A 48 6.93 -15.87 -12.25
N ARG A 49 5.83 -16.45 -12.76
CA ARG A 49 5.88 -17.55 -13.75
C ARG A 49 6.60 -17.12 -15.02
N HIS A 50 6.33 -15.93 -15.53
CA HIS A 50 7.02 -15.40 -16.70
C HIS A 50 8.52 -15.27 -16.44
N TRP A 51 8.90 -14.67 -15.30
CA TRP A 51 10.31 -14.48 -14.93
C TRP A 51 11.07 -15.80 -14.80
N ILE A 52 10.46 -16.83 -14.20
CA ILE A 52 11.06 -18.17 -14.07
C ILE A 52 11.33 -18.80 -15.44
N ASN A 53 10.47 -18.54 -16.44
CA ASN A 53 10.65 -19.06 -17.79
C ASN A 53 11.61 -18.22 -18.65
N HIS A 54 11.92 -16.98 -18.25
CA HIS A 54 12.79 -16.05 -18.99
C HIS A 54 13.89 -15.43 -18.11
N PRO A 55 14.70 -16.22 -17.39
CA PRO A 55 15.60 -15.68 -16.35
C PRO A 55 16.84 -14.96 -16.89
N VAL A 56 17.15 -15.08 -18.19
CA VAL A 56 18.39 -14.55 -18.80
C VAL A 56 18.20 -13.14 -19.37
N ASP A 57 17.06 -12.88 -19.99
CA ASP A 57 16.76 -11.66 -20.73
C ASP A 57 15.71 -10.78 -20.04
N THR A 58 15.06 -11.29 -18.98
CA THR A 58 14.00 -10.58 -18.26
C THR A 58 14.43 -10.23 -16.83
N HIS A 59 14.31 -8.94 -16.50
CA HIS A 59 14.39 -8.46 -15.13
C HIS A 59 12.98 -8.27 -14.56
N TYR A 60 12.68 -8.94 -13.44
CA TYR A 60 11.40 -8.79 -12.77
C TYR A 60 11.39 -7.54 -11.88
N ILE A 61 10.60 -6.54 -12.26
CA ILE A 61 10.40 -5.31 -11.48
C ILE A 61 9.22 -5.52 -10.54
N ILE A 62 9.51 -5.90 -9.29
CA ILE A 62 8.49 -6.00 -8.26
C ILE A 62 8.13 -4.61 -7.69
N GLY A 63 6.83 -4.36 -7.53
CA GLY A 63 6.31 -3.03 -7.19
C GLY A 63 6.26 -2.69 -5.70
N SER A 64 6.73 -3.58 -4.80
CA SER A 64 6.63 -3.33 -3.36
C SER A 64 7.72 -4.03 -2.54
N VAL A 65 7.74 -3.78 -1.23
CA VAL A 65 8.69 -4.39 -0.27
C VAL A 65 8.30 -5.81 0.13
N VAL A 66 7.75 -6.57 -0.82
CA VAL A 66 7.36 -7.98 -0.69
C VAL A 66 8.32 -8.84 -1.54
N GLY A 67 8.12 -10.15 -1.52
CA GLY A 67 8.90 -11.05 -2.35
C GLY A 67 10.25 -11.47 -1.75
N PRO A 68 11.02 -12.32 -2.44
CA PRO A 68 12.26 -12.86 -1.90
C PRO A 68 13.33 -11.77 -1.78
N HIS A 69 14.31 -11.98 -0.89
CA HIS A 69 15.54 -11.20 -0.93
C HIS A 69 16.17 -11.27 -2.34
N PRO A 70 16.67 -10.16 -2.92
CA PRO A 70 16.91 -8.84 -2.30
C PRO A 70 15.78 -7.82 -2.39
N TYR A 71 14.61 -8.18 -2.94
CA TYR A 71 13.60 -7.19 -3.31
C TYR A 71 13.06 -6.32 -2.16
N PRO A 72 12.67 -6.86 -0.98
CA PRO A 72 12.20 -6.02 0.12
C PRO A 72 13.20 -4.94 0.54
N ASP A 73 14.47 -5.31 0.67
CA ASP A 73 15.55 -4.40 1.08
C ASP A 73 15.85 -3.38 -0.03
N MET A 74 15.99 -3.85 -1.27
CA MET A 74 16.23 -3.00 -2.43
C MET A 74 15.13 -1.96 -2.64
N VAL A 75 13.85 -2.36 -2.57
CA VAL A 75 12.72 -1.44 -2.74
C VAL A 75 12.64 -0.45 -1.56
N ALA A 76 12.87 -0.90 -0.33
CA ALA A 76 12.89 0.00 0.83
C ALA A 76 13.98 1.07 0.68
N LYS A 77 15.17 0.67 0.22
CA LYS A 77 16.29 1.59 -0.06
C LYS A 77 16.00 2.55 -1.21
N PHE A 78 15.35 2.12 -2.29
CA PHE A 78 14.96 3.04 -3.36
C PHE A 78 13.87 4.03 -2.93
N GLN A 79 13.02 3.65 -1.99
CA GLN A 79 11.99 4.52 -1.43
C GLN A 79 12.49 5.38 -0.26
N SER A 80 13.70 5.15 0.28
CA SER A 80 14.20 5.84 1.47
C SER A 80 14.36 7.35 1.29
N ILE A 81 14.43 7.81 0.03
CA ILE A 81 14.47 9.23 -0.31
C ILE A 81 13.27 9.99 0.29
N ILE A 82 12.10 9.33 0.43
CA ILE A 82 10.92 9.92 1.06
C ILE A 82 11.25 10.40 2.48
N SER A 83 11.80 9.54 3.33
CA SER A 83 12.14 9.93 4.71
C SER A 83 13.36 10.85 4.78
N GLU A 84 14.29 10.76 3.84
CA GLU A 84 15.41 11.71 3.75
C GLU A 84 14.91 13.14 3.50
N GLU A 85 14.00 13.32 2.55
CA GLU A 85 13.37 14.61 2.26
C GLU A 85 12.51 15.09 3.42
N ILE A 86 11.77 14.21 4.10
CA ILE A 86 11.00 14.57 5.30
C ILE A 86 11.93 15.17 6.37
N LYS A 87 13.11 14.58 6.63
CA LYS A 87 14.07 15.12 7.59
C LYS A 87 14.50 16.54 7.24
N TRP A 88 14.84 16.78 5.98
CA TRP A 88 15.27 18.10 5.51
C TRP A 88 14.15 19.13 5.61
N GLN A 89 12.94 18.77 5.18
CA GLN A 89 11.78 19.65 5.20
C GLN A 89 11.33 19.98 6.63
N LEU A 90 11.37 19.01 7.55
CA LEU A 90 11.08 19.27 8.96
C LEU A 90 12.12 20.18 9.59
N GLN A 91 13.41 19.96 9.30
CA GLN A 91 14.45 20.84 9.83
C GLN A 91 14.29 22.30 9.35
N GLU A 92 13.88 22.48 8.09
CA GLU A 92 13.61 23.80 7.50
C GLU A 92 12.36 24.46 8.10
N LYS A 93 11.25 23.72 8.23
CA LYS A 93 9.94 24.28 8.59
C LYS A 93 9.68 24.35 10.09
N GLU A 94 10.18 23.35 10.82
CA GLU A 94 9.85 23.12 12.24
C GLU A 94 11.07 23.21 13.15
N GLY A 95 12.27 23.44 12.59
CA GLY A 95 13.51 23.59 13.35
C GLY A 95 14.04 22.28 13.96
N ARG A 96 13.41 21.13 13.66
CA ARG A 96 13.81 19.79 14.11
C ARG A 96 13.69 18.79 12.97
N ASP A 97 14.52 17.75 12.94
CA ASP A 97 14.55 16.76 11.85
C ASP A 97 13.65 15.53 12.08
N TYR A 98 12.77 15.57 13.09
CA TYR A 98 11.90 14.46 13.47
C TYR A 98 10.47 14.93 13.76
N PRO A 99 9.45 14.20 13.31
CA PRO A 99 8.06 14.42 13.70
C PRO A 99 7.69 13.54 14.92
N ASP A 100 6.57 13.86 15.56
CA ASP A 100 6.02 13.00 16.61
C ASP A 100 5.34 11.76 15.99
N TYR A 101 4.70 11.91 14.83
CA TYR A 101 4.09 10.81 14.07
C TYR A 101 4.48 10.84 12.58
N ILE A 102 4.73 9.66 12.01
CA ILE A 102 4.75 9.45 10.56
C ILE A 102 3.67 8.44 10.21
N LEU A 103 2.73 8.84 9.35
CA LEU A 103 1.59 8.04 8.94
C LEU A 103 1.74 7.62 7.48
N ALA A 104 1.49 6.34 7.20
CA ALA A 104 1.50 5.81 5.83
C ALA A 104 0.55 4.61 5.70
N CYS A 105 -0.02 4.42 4.51
CA CYS A 105 -0.85 3.25 4.21
C CYS A 105 0.02 2.04 3.84
N VAL A 106 -0.44 0.84 4.18
CA VAL A 106 0.28 -0.41 3.98
C VAL A 106 -0.60 -1.44 3.27
N GLY A 107 -0.28 -1.69 2.00
CA GLY A 107 -0.62 -2.93 1.29
C GLY A 107 0.61 -3.82 1.29
N GLY A 108 1.35 -3.85 0.18
CA GLY A 108 2.70 -4.43 0.17
C GLY A 108 3.72 -3.64 1.03
N GLY A 109 3.53 -2.32 1.15
CA GLY A 109 4.20 -1.46 2.14
C GLY A 109 5.39 -0.63 1.66
N SER A 110 5.64 -0.49 0.35
CA SER A 110 6.81 0.25 -0.15
C SER A 110 6.84 1.73 0.23
N ASN A 111 5.71 2.44 0.09
CA ASN A 111 5.62 3.86 0.46
C ASN A 111 5.89 4.06 1.97
N ALA A 112 5.32 3.19 2.82
CA ALA A 112 5.52 3.23 4.27
C ALA A 112 6.96 2.90 4.65
N ALA A 113 7.56 1.89 4.00
CA ALA A 113 8.97 1.56 4.21
C ALA A 113 9.88 2.75 3.89
N GLY A 114 9.63 3.45 2.79
CA GLY A 114 10.36 4.66 2.42
C GLY A 114 10.19 5.81 3.42
N ALA A 115 8.96 6.08 3.84
CA ALA A 115 8.65 7.12 4.82
C ALA A 115 9.17 6.81 6.23
N PHE A 116 9.33 5.54 6.58
CA PHE A 116 9.84 5.12 7.89
C PHE A 116 11.35 4.91 7.91
N TYR A 117 12.01 4.73 6.75
CA TYR A 117 13.38 4.20 6.64
C TYR A 117 14.39 4.87 7.58
N HIS A 118 14.52 6.20 7.53
CA HIS A 118 15.47 6.93 8.38
C HIS A 118 15.00 7.15 9.82
N TYR A 119 13.78 6.72 10.15
CA TYR A 119 13.16 6.83 11.46
C TYR A 119 13.00 5.48 12.17
N LEU A 120 13.42 4.36 11.56
CA LEU A 120 13.30 3.02 12.13
C LEU A 120 13.92 2.92 13.54
N ASP A 121 15.09 3.54 13.72
CA ASP A 121 15.82 3.57 14.99
C ASP A 121 15.62 4.89 15.79
N GLU A 122 14.65 5.72 15.41
CA GLU A 122 14.34 7.00 16.07
C GLU A 122 13.16 6.87 17.04
N PRO A 123 13.40 6.68 18.36
CA PRO A 123 12.34 6.43 19.33
C PRO A 123 11.42 7.63 19.57
N ARG A 124 11.83 8.85 19.21
CA ARG A 124 10.99 10.05 19.33
C ARG A 124 9.85 10.08 18.32
N THR A 125 9.98 9.33 17.24
CA THR A 125 8.99 9.29 16.15
C THR A 125 8.17 8.00 16.20
N ALA A 126 6.86 8.16 16.39
CA ALA A 126 5.91 7.07 16.29
C ALA A 126 5.65 6.74 14.80
N LEU A 127 5.85 5.47 14.43
CA LEU A 127 5.58 4.98 13.08
C LEU A 127 4.16 4.41 13.05
N ILE A 128 3.30 4.97 12.21
CA ILE A 128 1.88 4.69 12.18
C ILE A 128 1.51 4.14 10.80
N ALA A 129 1.02 2.90 10.77
CA ALA A 129 0.65 2.20 9.55
C ALA A 129 -0.87 2.00 9.47
N ALA A 130 -1.47 2.32 8.33
CA ALA A 130 -2.88 2.07 8.06
C ALA A 130 -3.04 0.89 7.10
N GLU A 131 -3.73 -0.17 7.52
CA GLU A 131 -4.12 -1.28 6.65
C GLU A 131 -5.61 -1.21 6.30
N ALA A 132 -5.97 -1.75 5.14
CA ALA A 132 -7.36 -1.76 4.69
C ALA A 132 -8.18 -2.82 5.42
N ALA A 133 -9.11 -2.38 6.27
CA ALA A 133 -10.08 -3.23 6.94
C ALA A 133 -11.21 -3.67 6.01
N GLY A 134 -11.35 -3.06 4.82
CA GLY A 134 -12.43 -3.34 3.88
C GLY A 134 -13.79 -3.00 4.50
N GLN A 135 -14.71 -3.96 4.53
CA GLN A 135 -16.01 -3.81 5.22
C GLN A 135 -15.89 -3.98 6.75
N GLY A 136 -14.69 -4.25 7.26
CA GLY A 136 -14.38 -4.48 8.66
C GLY A 136 -13.74 -5.84 8.89
N ILE A 137 -12.82 -5.92 9.87
CA ILE A 137 -11.98 -7.11 10.12
C ILE A 137 -12.77 -8.38 10.48
N SER A 138 -14.00 -8.26 11.00
CA SER A 138 -14.86 -9.38 11.37
C SER A 138 -15.80 -9.86 10.26
N THR A 139 -15.82 -9.20 9.11
CA THR A 139 -16.81 -9.46 8.03
C THR A 139 -16.37 -10.55 7.05
N GLY A 140 -15.10 -10.95 7.09
CA GLY A 140 -14.48 -11.78 6.07
C GLY A 140 -14.08 -11.02 4.79
N HIS A 141 -14.40 -9.73 4.69
CA HIS A 141 -14.04 -8.86 3.56
C HIS A 141 -13.07 -7.77 4.02
N SER A 142 -11.79 -8.14 4.12
CA SER A 142 -10.73 -7.29 4.66
C SER A 142 -9.39 -7.59 4.00
N ALA A 143 -8.44 -6.66 4.07
CA ALA A 143 -7.04 -6.84 3.70
C ALA A 143 -6.07 -6.50 4.86
N ALA A 144 -6.58 -6.44 6.10
CA ALA A 144 -5.85 -6.05 7.30
C ALA A 144 -4.92 -7.17 7.80
N THR A 145 -3.79 -7.35 7.13
CA THR A 145 -2.93 -8.53 7.29
C THR A 145 -2.27 -8.61 8.67
N THR A 146 -1.93 -7.49 9.32
CA THR A 146 -1.35 -7.55 10.68
C THR A 146 -2.37 -7.94 11.75
N PHE A 147 -3.66 -7.73 11.48
CA PHE A 147 -4.76 -8.06 12.40
C PHE A 147 -5.29 -9.48 12.20
N LEU A 148 -5.37 -9.93 10.95
CA LEU A 148 -6.02 -11.20 10.58
C LEU A 148 -5.03 -12.28 10.15
N GLY A 149 -3.82 -11.88 9.78
CA GLY A 149 -2.81 -12.76 9.23
C GLY A 149 -2.06 -13.57 10.28
N LYS A 150 -1.44 -14.66 9.82
CA LYS A 150 -0.55 -15.51 10.60
C LYS A 150 0.79 -15.64 9.86
N PRO A 151 1.89 -15.99 10.55
CA PRO A 151 3.16 -16.27 9.89
C PRO A 151 3.02 -17.34 8.81
N GLY A 152 3.58 -17.10 7.64
CA GLY A 152 3.61 -18.07 6.54
C GLY A 152 4.49 -17.59 5.39
N VAL A 153 4.45 -18.32 4.27
CA VAL A 153 5.29 -18.06 3.10
C VAL A 153 4.43 -17.77 1.89
N LEU A 154 4.55 -16.56 1.34
CA LEU A 154 3.84 -16.14 0.14
C LEU A 154 4.79 -15.36 -0.78
N HIS A 155 4.69 -15.64 -2.08
CA HIS A 155 5.47 -14.98 -3.14
C HIS A 155 6.99 -14.96 -2.87
N GLY A 156 7.54 -15.99 -2.23
CA GLY A 156 8.98 -16.11 -1.96
C GLY A 156 9.48 -15.42 -0.69
N SER A 157 8.59 -14.90 0.16
CA SER A 157 8.96 -14.29 1.45
C SER A 157 8.24 -14.95 2.62
N LYS A 158 8.94 -15.11 3.76
CA LYS A 158 8.30 -15.44 5.04
C LYS A 158 7.87 -14.15 5.73
N SER A 159 6.57 -13.97 5.95
CA SER A 159 5.98 -12.78 6.55
C SER A 159 4.67 -13.14 7.25
N LEU A 160 3.79 -12.17 7.51
CA LEU A 160 2.38 -12.40 7.81
C LEU A 160 1.57 -12.48 6.50
N LEU A 161 0.62 -13.40 6.46
CA LEU A 161 -0.42 -13.43 5.43
C LEU A 161 -1.75 -13.93 5.99
N MET A 162 -2.85 -13.53 5.36
CA MET A 162 -4.18 -14.07 5.63
C MET A 162 -4.31 -15.45 4.98
N GLN A 163 -4.54 -16.47 5.80
CA GLN A 163 -4.61 -17.86 5.37
C GLN A 163 -5.56 -18.68 6.25
N THR A 164 -6.15 -19.72 5.67
CA THR A 164 -6.95 -20.72 6.38
C THR A 164 -6.08 -21.56 7.31
N GLU A 165 -6.70 -22.39 8.15
CA GLU A 165 -5.98 -23.32 9.03
C GLU A 165 -5.08 -24.30 8.26
N ASP A 166 -5.51 -24.71 7.06
CA ASP A 166 -4.76 -25.60 6.17
C ASP A 166 -3.72 -24.84 5.29
N GLY A 167 -3.52 -23.54 5.54
CA GLY A 167 -2.52 -22.72 4.85
C GLY A 167 -2.91 -22.24 3.45
N GLN A 168 -4.21 -22.26 3.11
CA GLN A 168 -4.69 -21.68 1.84
C GLN A 168 -4.83 -20.16 1.98
N VAL A 169 -4.37 -19.40 1.00
CA VAL A 169 -4.46 -17.93 1.00
C VAL A 169 -5.92 -17.50 1.00
N ILE A 170 -6.30 -16.63 1.95
CA ILE A 170 -7.61 -15.99 1.98
C ILE A 170 -7.59 -14.81 1.01
N GLU A 171 -8.65 -14.66 0.22
CA GLU A 171 -8.76 -13.54 -0.71
C GLU A 171 -8.94 -12.22 0.05
N PRO A 172 -8.12 -11.20 -0.24
CA PRO A 172 -8.27 -9.89 0.38
C PRO A 172 -9.47 -9.16 -0.19
N TYR A 173 -9.91 -8.12 0.53
CA TYR A 173 -10.86 -7.15 0.01
C TYR A 173 -10.56 -5.75 0.52
N SER A 174 -10.57 -4.79 -0.39
CA SER A 174 -10.63 -3.35 -0.12
C SER A 174 -11.26 -2.62 -1.31
N ILE A 175 -11.89 -1.47 -1.05
CA ILE A 175 -12.22 -0.52 -2.13
C ILE A 175 -10.97 0.01 -2.84
N SER A 176 -9.84 0.04 -2.15
CA SER A 176 -8.55 0.50 -2.67
C SER A 176 -7.75 -0.66 -3.26
N ALA A 177 -7.63 -0.68 -4.60
CA ALA A 177 -6.92 -1.75 -5.31
C ALA A 177 -5.45 -1.89 -4.89
N GLY A 178 -4.77 -0.79 -4.51
CA GLY A 178 -3.37 -0.83 -4.07
C GLY A 178 -3.16 -1.42 -2.66
N LEU A 179 -4.23 -1.55 -1.87
CA LEU A 179 -4.21 -2.18 -0.54
C LEU A 179 -4.81 -3.59 -0.54
N ASP A 180 -5.42 -4.02 -1.66
CA ASP A 180 -6.09 -5.31 -1.83
C ASP A 180 -5.09 -6.48 -2.01
N TYR A 181 -4.31 -6.76 -0.96
CA TYR A 181 -3.24 -7.76 -0.97
C TYR A 181 -3.29 -8.61 0.32
N PRO A 182 -3.18 -9.96 0.25
CA PRO A 182 -3.40 -10.82 1.41
C PRO A 182 -2.15 -11.02 2.28
N GLY A 183 -1.05 -10.36 1.95
CA GLY A 183 0.21 -10.44 2.68
C GLY A 183 0.72 -9.07 3.07
N ILE A 184 1.89 -9.03 3.70
CA ILE A 184 2.57 -7.78 4.04
C ILE A 184 4.08 -7.95 3.89
N GLY A 185 4.81 -6.87 3.58
CA GLY A 185 6.27 -6.91 3.52
C GLY A 185 6.90 -7.34 4.85
N PRO A 186 8.01 -8.12 4.84
CA PRO A 186 8.61 -8.66 6.06
C PRO A 186 9.12 -7.57 7.02
N LEU A 187 9.54 -6.40 6.53
CA LEU A 187 9.86 -5.24 7.36
C LEU A 187 8.66 -4.83 8.23
N HIS A 188 7.48 -4.69 7.63
CA HIS A 188 6.27 -4.26 8.33
C HIS A 188 5.74 -5.32 9.28
N ALA A 189 5.83 -6.61 8.92
CA ALA A 189 5.55 -7.70 9.85
C ALA A 189 6.46 -7.64 11.09
N HIS A 190 7.75 -7.35 10.89
CA HIS A 190 8.68 -7.16 12.00
C HIS A 190 8.34 -5.92 12.85
N LEU A 191 8.01 -4.79 12.22
CA LEU A 191 7.61 -3.56 12.92
C LEU A 191 6.34 -3.74 13.75
N ALA A 192 5.36 -4.49 13.23
CA ALA A 192 4.13 -4.82 13.96
C ALA A 192 4.42 -5.71 15.17
N THR A 193 5.15 -6.81 14.97
CA THR A 193 5.40 -7.81 16.01
C THR A 193 6.37 -7.34 17.10
N SER A 194 7.32 -6.47 16.76
CA SER A 194 8.22 -5.82 17.73
C SER A 194 7.55 -4.67 18.49
N GLY A 195 6.40 -4.18 18.03
CA GLY A 195 5.74 -2.99 18.57
C GLY A 195 6.42 -1.67 18.18
N ARG A 196 7.39 -1.68 17.27
CA ARG A 196 8.08 -0.46 16.80
C ARG A 196 7.14 0.44 15.99
N ALA A 197 6.23 -0.13 15.22
CA ALA A 197 5.16 0.60 14.55
C ALA A 197 3.79 0.20 15.10
N LYS A 198 2.88 1.17 15.14
CA LYS A 198 1.47 0.95 15.51
C LYS A 198 0.64 0.84 14.25
N PHE A 199 -0.15 -0.23 14.15
CA PHE A 199 -1.03 -0.49 13.03
C PHE A 199 -2.47 -0.11 13.39
N PHE A 200 -3.19 0.42 12.41
CA PHE A 200 -4.62 0.73 12.48
C PHE A 200 -5.32 0.07 11.30
N ASP A 201 -6.42 -0.62 11.57
CA ASP A 201 -7.34 -1.10 10.54
C ASP A 201 -8.31 0.03 10.19
N ILE A 202 -8.43 0.35 8.91
CA ILE A 202 -9.27 1.44 8.40
C ILE A 202 -10.29 0.89 7.42
N THR A 203 -11.57 1.10 7.67
CA THR A 203 -12.64 0.62 6.79
C THR A 203 -12.74 1.44 5.51
N ASP A 204 -13.39 0.88 4.50
CA ASP A 204 -13.65 1.59 3.24
C ASP A 204 -14.43 2.90 3.48
N ASP A 205 -15.39 2.90 4.40
CA ASP A 205 -16.17 4.09 4.77
C ASP A 205 -15.32 5.17 5.45
N GLU A 206 -14.44 4.78 6.37
CA GLU A 206 -13.51 5.71 7.04
C GLU A 206 -12.54 6.35 6.05
N ALA A 207 -12.02 5.56 5.09
CA ALA A 207 -11.15 6.07 4.03
C ALA A 207 -11.89 7.03 3.09
N LEU A 208 -13.14 6.73 2.73
CA LEU A 208 -13.97 7.61 1.89
C LEU A 208 -14.28 8.95 2.58
N GLU A 209 -14.61 8.92 3.87
CA GLU A 209 -14.83 10.13 4.66
C GLU A 209 -13.57 10.99 4.73
N ALA A 210 -12.42 10.41 5.05
CA ALA A 210 -11.14 11.12 5.10
C ALA A 210 -10.72 11.71 3.74
N ALA A 211 -11.00 11.00 2.63
CA ALA A 211 -10.73 11.51 1.29
C ALA A 211 -11.57 12.75 0.98
N LEU A 212 -12.87 12.71 1.34
CA LEU A 212 -13.78 13.84 1.16
C LEU A 212 -13.36 15.03 2.02
N GLU A 213 -13.05 14.80 3.29
CA GLU A 213 -12.59 15.85 4.20
C GLU A 213 -11.33 16.54 3.67
N CYS A 214 -10.30 15.76 3.28
CA CYS A 214 -9.08 16.30 2.67
C CYS A 214 -9.38 17.10 1.39
N SER A 215 -10.28 16.60 0.55
CA SER A 215 -10.66 17.28 -0.69
C SER A 215 -11.38 18.61 -0.44
N MET A 216 -12.26 18.67 0.56
CA MET A 216 -13.03 19.87 0.89
C MET A 216 -12.20 20.92 1.62
N LEU A 217 -11.32 20.50 2.53
CA LEU A 217 -10.52 21.42 3.35
C LEU A 217 -9.28 21.92 2.61
N GLU A 218 -8.59 21.03 1.88
CA GLU A 218 -7.26 21.31 1.32
C GLU A 218 -7.25 21.38 -0.21
N GLY A 219 -8.36 21.04 -0.89
CA GLY A 219 -8.42 21.01 -2.35
C GLY A 219 -7.54 19.93 -2.98
N ILE A 220 -7.16 18.91 -2.20
CA ILE A 220 -6.35 17.77 -2.64
C ILE A 220 -7.26 16.55 -2.74
N ILE A 221 -7.30 15.91 -3.91
CA ILE A 221 -7.99 14.63 -4.10
C ILE A 221 -6.96 13.50 -3.90
N PRO A 222 -6.91 12.85 -2.72
CA PRO A 222 -5.94 11.79 -2.45
C PRO A 222 -6.30 10.52 -3.21
N ALA A 223 -5.32 9.63 -3.42
CA ALA A 223 -5.62 8.25 -3.79
C ALA A 223 -6.37 7.55 -2.64
N LEU A 224 -7.20 6.55 -2.95
CA LEU A 224 -7.90 5.78 -1.91
C LEU A 224 -6.93 5.11 -0.94
N GLU A 225 -5.76 4.69 -1.41
CA GLU A 225 -4.68 4.17 -0.56
C GLU A 225 -4.24 5.22 0.47
N THR A 226 -3.95 6.44 0.00
CA THR A 226 -3.54 7.57 0.84
C THR A 226 -4.63 7.97 1.84
N ALA A 227 -5.89 7.90 1.44
CA ALA A 227 -7.00 8.21 2.31
C ALA A 227 -7.09 7.31 3.55
N HIS A 228 -6.61 6.06 3.47
CA HIS A 228 -6.50 5.20 4.65
C HIS A 228 -5.51 5.76 5.68
N ALA A 229 -4.38 6.33 5.25
CA ALA A 229 -3.43 6.95 6.16
C ALA A 229 -4.01 8.20 6.84
N LEU A 230 -4.80 8.98 6.09
CA LEU A 230 -5.48 10.17 6.62
C LEU A 230 -6.55 9.79 7.67
N ALA A 231 -7.35 8.76 7.40
CA ALA A 231 -8.41 8.31 8.30
C ALA A 231 -7.91 7.89 9.70
N VAL A 232 -6.62 7.56 9.84
CA VAL A 232 -6.03 7.24 11.15
C VAL A 232 -6.13 8.40 12.14
N PHE A 233 -6.19 9.65 11.70
CA PHE A 233 -6.33 10.80 12.61
C PHE A 233 -7.59 10.70 13.49
N GLY A 234 -8.69 10.11 13.00
CA GLY A 234 -9.89 9.86 13.79
C GLY A 234 -9.68 8.88 14.97
N LYS A 235 -8.60 8.08 14.93
CA LYS A 235 -8.26 7.06 15.95
C LYS A 235 -6.95 7.33 16.69
N LEU A 236 -6.11 8.23 16.19
CA LEU A 236 -4.75 8.46 16.69
C LEU A 236 -4.73 9.18 18.04
N GLY A 237 -5.61 10.18 18.20
CA GLY A 237 -5.63 11.04 19.39
C GLY A 237 -4.44 11.98 19.50
N ALA A 238 -3.92 12.46 18.35
CA ALA A 238 -2.81 13.42 18.31
C ALA A 238 -3.21 14.76 18.96
N LYS A 239 -2.25 15.39 19.64
CA LYS A 239 -2.47 16.68 20.30
C LYS A 239 -2.19 17.85 19.34
N PRO A 240 -2.78 19.03 19.58
CA PRO A 240 -2.58 20.20 18.72
C PRO A 240 -1.14 20.70 18.60
N ASP A 241 -0.27 20.37 19.56
CA ASP A 241 1.15 20.73 19.60
C ASP A 241 2.09 19.64 19.04
N GLU A 242 1.55 18.49 18.63
CA GLU A 242 2.31 17.40 18.03
C GLU A 242 2.37 17.54 16.50
N ILE A 243 3.54 17.27 15.92
CA ILE A 243 3.78 17.35 14.47
C ILE A 243 3.60 15.97 13.85
N SER A 244 2.67 15.89 12.91
CA SER A 244 2.38 14.69 12.14
C SER A 244 2.79 14.86 10.68
N VAL A 245 3.49 13.88 10.13
CA VAL A 245 3.79 13.79 8.70
C VAL A 245 2.99 12.65 8.11
N VAL A 246 2.17 12.94 7.09
CA VAL A 246 1.44 11.91 6.32
C VAL A 246 2.11 11.73 4.98
N ASN A 247 2.45 10.49 4.64
CA ASN A 247 2.93 10.17 3.31
C ASN A 247 1.74 10.11 2.33
N LEU A 248 1.51 11.20 1.58
CA LEU A 248 0.52 11.23 0.50
C LEU A 248 1.01 10.42 -0.71
N SER A 249 0.87 9.09 -0.59
CA SER A 249 1.45 8.10 -1.49
C SER A 249 1.00 8.19 -2.96
N GLY A 250 -0.14 8.84 -3.23
CA GLY A 250 -0.60 9.07 -4.60
C GLY A 250 -1.79 10.03 -4.68
N ARG A 251 -2.08 10.45 -5.92
CA ARG A 251 -3.23 11.28 -6.25
C ARG A 251 -4.43 10.46 -6.71
N GLY A 252 -5.63 10.96 -6.46
CA GLY A 252 -6.90 10.23 -6.67
C GLY A 252 -7.50 10.27 -8.06
N ASP A 253 -6.81 10.80 -9.08
CA ASP A 253 -7.35 10.82 -10.46
C ASP A 253 -7.79 9.43 -10.94
N LYS A 254 -7.02 8.40 -10.56
CA LYS A 254 -7.30 7.00 -10.91
C LYS A 254 -8.55 6.44 -10.22
N ASP A 255 -8.94 7.06 -9.10
CA ASP A 255 -10.01 6.60 -8.21
C ASP A 255 -11.31 7.40 -8.39
N LEU A 256 -11.35 8.40 -9.28
CA LEU A 256 -12.55 9.23 -9.49
C LEU A 256 -13.81 8.42 -9.79
N ALA A 257 -13.72 7.36 -10.59
CA ALA A 257 -14.86 6.48 -10.85
C ALA A 257 -15.33 5.72 -9.60
N ALA A 258 -14.38 5.29 -8.75
CA ALA A 258 -14.70 4.65 -7.48
C ALA A 258 -15.35 5.65 -6.51
N TYR A 259 -14.80 6.86 -6.39
CA TYR A 259 -15.40 7.96 -5.61
C TYR A 259 -16.81 8.30 -6.08
N GLN A 260 -17.01 8.52 -7.39
CA GLN A 260 -18.33 8.83 -7.95
C GLN A 260 -19.37 7.77 -7.58
N LYS A 261 -19.01 6.49 -7.69
CA LYS A 261 -19.90 5.38 -7.37
C LYS A 261 -20.17 5.27 -5.87
N ALA A 262 -19.14 5.33 -5.04
CA ALA A 262 -19.26 5.12 -3.60
C ALA A 262 -19.97 6.29 -2.90
N LEU A 263 -19.65 7.51 -3.32
CA LEU A 263 -20.17 8.75 -2.74
C LEU A 263 -21.42 9.29 -3.44
N LYS A 264 -21.87 8.61 -4.51
CA LYS A 264 -23.05 8.99 -5.30
C LYS A 264 -23.00 10.44 -5.80
N LEU A 265 -21.84 10.90 -6.26
CA LEU A 265 -21.62 12.30 -6.63
C LEU A 265 -22.43 12.78 -7.85
N ASN A 266 -23.04 11.85 -8.59
CA ASN A 266 -23.83 12.13 -9.79
C ASN A 266 -25.34 11.85 -9.60
N ASP A 267 -25.76 11.46 -8.38
CA ASP A 267 -27.17 11.30 -8.00
C ASP A 267 -27.69 12.55 -7.29
#